data_AF-A0A968CMM9-F1
#
_entry.id   AF-A0A968CMM9-F1
#
_cell.length_a   1.000
_cell.length_b   1.000
_cell.length_c   1.000
_cell.angle_alpha   90.00
_cell.angle_beta   90.00
_cell.angle_gamma   90.00
#
_symmetry.space_group_name_H-M   'P 1'
#
loop_
_entity.id
_entity.type
_entity.pdbx_description
1 polymer ?
#
loop_
_entity_poly.entity_id
_entity_poly.type
_entity_poly.pdbx_seq_one_letter_code
_entity_poly.pdbx_strand_id
1 'polypeptide(L)'
;MLKLHHFLSFLPTLRRYLAKDLDYTKEQQVYNIMGAFVYARTKKFQELGSWNEKYWLWWEDVDLCKTAKNKGVKIMYTPKTKVIHHEGKSFEQVATPAKQWRFIKGMLRYFSIHHTIYEVLLLALIVPISMGLAYLSTVLNIKPRPQSKV
;
A
#
# COMPACT_ATOMS: atom_id res chain seq x y z
N MET A 1 -1.14 -13.57 -5.62
CA MET A 1 -1.33 -15.02 -5.89
C MET A 1 -0.14 -15.71 -6.54
N LEU A 2 0.73 -15.07 -7.34
CA LEU A 2 1.83 -15.78 -8.01
C LEU A 2 3.22 -15.64 -7.35
N LYS A 3 3.40 -14.74 -6.36
CA LYS A 3 4.72 -14.48 -5.71
C LYS A 3 5.89 -14.25 -6.67
N LEU A 4 5.62 -13.95 -7.94
CA LEU A 4 6.63 -13.77 -8.99
C LEU A 4 7.66 -12.70 -8.62
N HIS A 5 7.22 -11.69 -7.87
CA HIS A 5 8.09 -10.64 -7.34
C HIS A 5 9.17 -11.15 -6.37
N HIS A 6 8.97 -12.29 -5.70
CA HIS A 6 10.05 -12.90 -4.90
C HIS A 6 11.15 -13.48 -5.79
N PHE A 7 10.80 -14.06 -6.95
CA PHE A 7 11.77 -14.62 -7.89
C PHE A 7 12.53 -13.50 -8.62
N LEU A 8 11.84 -12.41 -8.98
CA LEU A 8 12.43 -11.25 -9.66
C LEU A 8 13.10 -10.25 -8.69
N SER A 9 13.25 -10.61 -7.42
CA SER A 9 13.75 -9.69 -6.38
C SER A 9 15.23 -9.34 -6.48
N PHE A 10 15.96 -9.93 -7.44
CA PHE A 10 17.31 -9.51 -7.81
C PHE A 10 17.33 -8.14 -8.49
N LEU A 11 16.21 -7.72 -9.11
CA LEU A 11 16.09 -6.40 -9.72
C LEU A 11 16.10 -5.31 -8.64
N PRO A 12 16.98 -4.29 -8.71
CA PRO A 12 17.14 -3.29 -7.64
C PRO A 12 15.84 -2.58 -7.25
N THR A 13 15.03 -2.19 -8.24
CA THR A 13 13.73 -1.54 -8.01
C THR A 13 12.78 -2.42 -7.20
N LEU A 14 12.75 -3.72 -7.51
CA LEU A 14 11.87 -4.67 -6.85
C LEU A 14 12.39 -5.04 -5.46
N ARG A 15 13.70 -5.15 -5.30
CA ARG A 15 14.35 -5.35 -4.00
C ARG A 15 13.98 -4.23 -3.03
N ARG A 16 14.06 -2.97 -3.49
CA ARG A 16 13.68 -1.78 -2.74
C ARG A 16 12.18 -1.72 -2.46
N TYR A 17 11.34 -2.05 -3.45
CA TYR A 17 9.88 -2.11 -3.27
C TYR A 17 9.48 -3.14 -2.20
N LEU A 18 10.17 -4.28 -2.15
CA LEU A 18 9.96 -5.34 -1.17
C LEU A 18 10.72 -5.11 0.15
N ALA A 19 11.38 -3.95 0.32
CA ALA A 19 12.20 -3.61 1.48
C ALA A 19 13.28 -4.66 1.84
N LYS A 20 13.78 -5.41 0.86
CA LYS A 20 14.81 -6.46 1.06
C LYS A 20 16.23 -5.90 1.24
N ASP A 21 16.39 -4.62 1.04
CA ASP A 21 17.60 -3.83 1.24
C ASP A 21 17.57 -3.02 2.55
N LEU A 22 16.48 -3.12 3.33
CA LEU A 22 16.32 -2.41 4.60
C LEU A 22 17.01 -3.14 5.76
N ASP A 23 17.85 -2.44 6.51
CA ASP A 23 18.46 -2.97 7.74
C ASP A 23 17.54 -2.73 8.95
N TYR A 24 16.67 -3.68 9.27
CA TYR A 24 15.72 -3.57 10.39
C TYR A 24 16.34 -3.41 11.78
N THR A 25 17.67 -3.39 11.91
CA THR A 25 18.36 -3.13 13.19
C THR A 25 18.69 -1.66 13.41
N LYS A 26 18.50 -0.79 12.41
CA LYS A 26 18.95 0.62 12.47
C LYS A 26 17.84 1.60 12.08
N GLU A 27 17.92 2.78 12.68
CA GLU A 27 17.13 3.93 12.22
C GLU A 27 17.61 4.37 10.83
N GLN A 28 16.70 4.46 9.87
CA GLN A 28 17.05 4.85 8.51
C GLN A 28 15.87 5.49 7.79
N GLN A 29 16.18 6.27 6.76
CA GLN A 29 15.16 6.88 5.91
C GLN A 29 14.54 5.82 5.01
N VAL A 30 13.22 5.84 4.91
CA VAL A 30 12.43 4.96 4.04
C VAL A 30 11.58 5.77 3.06
N TYR A 31 11.13 5.14 1.99
CA TYR A 31 10.30 5.81 0.98
C TYR A 31 8.81 5.76 1.30
N ASN A 32 8.36 4.64 1.87
CA ASN A 32 6.97 4.41 2.21
C ASN A 32 6.92 3.66 3.55
N ILE A 33 5.81 3.84 4.24
CA ILE A 33 5.44 3.10 5.45
C ILE A 33 4.08 2.45 5.23
N MET A 34 3.78 1.46 6.07
CA MET A 34 2.42 0.94 6.20
C MET A 34 1.67 1.82 7.20
N GLY A 35 0.45 2.24 6.87
CA GLY A 35 -0.41 3.07 7.72
C GLY A 35 -0.86 2.44 9.05
N ALA A 36 -0.43 1.20 9.36
CA ALA A 36 -0.82 0.48 10.57
C ALA A 36 -0.35 1.16 11.88
N PHE A 37 0.80 1.82 11.85
CA PHE A 37 1.30 2.62 12.98
C PHE A 37 2.19 3.74 12.47
N VAL A 38 1.82 4.98 12.79
CA VAL A 38 2.57 6.18 12.41
C VAL A 38 2.74 7.07 13.63
N TYR A 39 3.97 7.50 13.88
CA TYR A 39 4.28 8.49 14.91
C TYR A 39 4.83 9.76 14.24
N ALA A 40 4.17 10.89 14.48
CA ALA A 40 4.56 12.18 13.94
C ALA A 40 4.19 13.30 14.90
N ARG A 41 4.94 14.42 14.86
CA ARG A 41 4.52 15.65 15.55
C ARG A 41 3.24 16.16 14.91
N THR A 42 2.23 16.48 15.71
CA THR A 42 0.91 16.94 15.24
C THR A 42 1.02 18.06 14.20
N LYS A 43 1.82 19.10 14.48
CA LYS A 43 2.03 20.21 13.54
C LYS A 43 2.57 19.74 12.18
N LYS A 44 3.56 18.85 12.17
CA LYS A 44 4.13 18.30 10.93
C LYS A 44 3.14 17.42 10.18
N PHE A 45 2.36 16.62 10.90
CA PHE A 45 1.33 15.80 10.28
C PHE A 45 0.23 16.65 9.62
N GLN A 46 -0.22 17.72 10.29
CA GLN A 46 -1.17 18.68 9.73
C GLN A 46 -0.59 19.46 8.53
N GLU A 47 0.68 19.86 8.59
CA GLU A 47 1.38 20.48 7.45
C GLU A 47 1.41 19.57 6.21
N LEU A 48 1.38 18.24 6.40
CA LEU A 48 1.27 17.27 5.30
C LEU A 48 -0.15 17.10 4.75
N GLY A 49 -1.17 17.67 5.41
CA GLY A 49 -2.58 17.52 5.04
C GLY A 49 -3.33 16.42 5.80
N SER A 50 -2.71 15.85 6.85
CA SER A 50 -3.26 14.75 7.65
C SER A 50 -3.63 13.52 6.79
N TRP A 51 -4.52 12.65 7.29
CA TRP A 51 -5.08 11.57 6.48
C TRP A 51 -6.08 12.12 5.48
N ASN A 52 -5.94 11.73 4.21
CA ASN A 52 -6.88 12.10 3.17
C ASN A 52 -8.13 11.21 3.27
N GLU A 53 -9.18 11.70 3.94
CA GLU A 53 -10.44 10.99 4.22
C GLU A 53 -11.20 10.50 2.99
N LYS A 54 -10.80 10.97 1.79
CA LYS A 54 -11.37 10.48 0.53
C LYS A 54 -10.85 9.08 0.16
N TYR A 55 -9.78 8.61 0.82
CA TYR A 55 -9.44 7.20 0.90
C TYR A 55 -10.09 6.60 2.14
N TRP A 56 -10.87 5.54 1.94
CA TRP A 56 -11.47 4.83 3.05
C TRP A 56 -10.51 3.80 3.67
N LEU A 57 -9.73 3.12 2.82
CA LEU A 57 -8.70 2.14 3.18
C LEU A 57 -7.83 1.85 1.96
N TRP A 58 -6.53 1.65 2.20
CA TRP A 58 -5.48 1.53 1.21
C TRP A 58 -5.27 2.81 0.41
N TRP A 59 -3.99 3.08 0.11
CA TRP A 59 -3.51 4.25 -0.62
C TRP A 59 -3.44 5.55 0.19
N GLU A 60 -4.07 5.64 1.36
CA GLU A 60 -3.96 6.81 2.24
C GLU A 60 -2.52 7.02 2.75
N ASP A 61 -1.84 5.92 3.08
CA ASP A 61 -0.46 5.92 3.52
C ASP A 61 0.52 6.21 2.38
N VAL A 62 0.26 5.66 1.19
CA VAL A 62 1.02 5.96 -0.03
C VAL A 62 0.87 7.44 -0.41
N ASP A 63 -0.34 7.99 -0.37
CA ASP A 63 -0.64 9.40 -0.63
C ASP A 63 0.08 10.33 0.35
N LEU A 64 0.06 9.99 1.64
CA LEU A 64 0.78 10.71 2.69
C LEU A 64 2.30 10.66 2.45
N CYS A 65 2.86 9.49 2.14
CA CYS A 65 4.29 9.32 1.88
C CYS A 65 4.74 10.12 0.65
N LYS A 66 3.94 10.09 -0.41
CA LYS A 66 4.18 10.88 -1.63
C LYS A 66 4.15 12.38 -1.33
N THR A 67 3.17 12.83 -0.55
CA THR A 67 3.07 14.24 -0.13
C THR A 67 4.24 14.67 0.74
N ALA A 68 4.66 13.84 1.71
CA ALA A 68 5.84 14.07 2.53
C ALA A 68 7.10 14.21 1.68
N LYS A 69 7.31 13.29 0.72
CA LYS A 69 8.43 13.35 -0.22
C LYS A 69 8.42 14.63 -1.06
N ASN A 70 7.27 15.02 -1.60
CA ASN A 70 7.14 16.26 -2.40
C ASN A 70 7.44 17.53 -1.57
N LYS A 71 7.19 17.49 -0.25
CA LYS A 71 7.50 18.57 0.70
C LYS A 71 8.89 18.47 1.33
N GLY A 72 9.73 17.54 0.88
CA GLY A 72 11.07 17.33 1.44
C GLY A 72 11.10 16.79 2.87
N VAL A 73 9.97 16.26 3.37
CA VAL A 73 9.87 15.66 4.71
C VAL A 73 10.41 14.23 4.66
N LYS A 74 11.35 13.93 5.57
CA LYS A 74 11.93 12.59 5.70
C LYS A 74 10.95 11.66 6.44
N ILE A 75 10.80 10.46 5.91
CA ILE A 75 10.07 9.36 6.55
C ILE A 75 11.11 8.40 7.11
N MET A 76 11.00 8.08 8.40
CA MET A 76 12.02 7.32 9.11
C MET A 76 11.43 6.01 9.64
N TYR A 77 12.17 4.93 9.47
CA TYR A 77 11.97 3.69 10.21
C TYR A 77 12.74 3.76 11.53
N THR A 78 12.17 3.23 12.62
CA THR A 78 12.87 3.05 13.89
C THR A 78 12.67 1.65 14.45
N PRO A 79 13.75 0.95 14.87
CA PRO A 79 13.66 -0.35 15.53
C PRO A 79 13.40 -0.24 17.04
N LYS A 80 13.36 0.98 17.60
CA LYS A 80 13.22 1.22 19.06
C LYS A 80 11.86 0.79 19.62
N THR A 81 10.83 0.76 18.77
CA THR A 81 9.47 0.38 19.16
C THR A 81 8.97 -0.70 18.21
N LYS A 82 8.30 -1.72 18.76
CA LYS A 82 7.65 -2.78 17.99
C LYS A 82 6.15 -2.74 18.22
N VAL A 83 5.39 -2.86 17.15
CA VAL A 83 3.92 -2.88 17.16
C VAL A 83 3.47 -4.14 16.41
N ILE A 84 2.50 -4.85 16.97
CA ILE A 84 1.91 -6.03 16.34
C ILE A 84 0.73 -5.57 15.48
N HIS A 85 0.78 -5.87 14.18
CA HIS A 85 -0.31 -5.59 13.25
C HIS A 85 -1.01 -6.90 12.85
N HIS A 86 -2.28 -7.04 13.22
CA HIS A 86 -3.11 -8.17 12.83
C HIS A 86 -3.64 -7.99 11.40
N GLU A 87 -2.78 -8.24 10.42
CA GLU A 87 -3.05 -8.00 8.99
C GLU A 87 -4.43 -8.49 8.53
N GLY A 88 -5.21 -7.59 7.94
CA GLY A 88 -6.49 -7.92 7.33
C GLY A 88 -7.60 -8.34 8.30
N LYS A 89 -7.35 -8.36 9.61
CA LYS A 89 -8.33 -8.80 10.62
C LYS A 89 -9.60 -7.97 10.59
N SER A 90 -9.48 -6.64 10.47
CA SER A 90 -10.62 -5.71 10.38
C SER A 90 -11.50 -5.90 9.14
N PHE A 91 -11.04 -6.66 8.14
CA PHE A 91 -11.77 -6.89 6.90
C PHE A 91 -11.96 -8.36 6.58
N GLU A 92 -11.75 -9.28 7.52
CA GLU A 92 -11.86 -10.72 7.26
C GLU A 92 -13.23 -11.10 6.69
N GLN A 93 -14.29 -10.47 7.21
CA GLN A 93 -15.70 -10.71 6.83
C GLN A 93 -16.10 -10.06 5.49
N VAL A 94 -15.27 -9.17 4.93
CA VAL A 94 -15.58 -8.51 3.67
C VAL A 94 -15.25 -9.42 2.49
N ALA A 95 -16.21 -9.60 1.59
CA ALA A 95 -16.05 -10.39 0.37
C ALA A 95 -14.89 -9.90 -0.51
N THR A 96 -14.18 -10.83 -1.15
CA THR A 96 -13.02 -10.55 -2.01
C THR A 96 -13.29 -9.52 -3.11
N PRO A 97 -14.40 -9.57 -3.87
CA PRO A 97 -14.67 -8.56 -4.91
C PRO A 97 -14.88 -7.17 -4.32
N ALA A 98 -15.50 -7.07 -3.14
CA ALA A 98 -15.69 -5.79 -2.45
C ALA A 98 -14.35 -5.20 -1.95
N LYS A 99 -13.44 -6.04 -1.44
CA LYS A 99 -12.06 -5.63 -1.12
C LYS A 99 -11.33 -5.12 -2.36
N GLN A 100 -11.39 -5.90 -3.44
CA GLN A 100 -10.73 -5.56 -4.70
C GLN A 100 -11.24 -4.23 -5.26
N TRP A 101 -12.56 -4.02 -5.25
CA TRP A 101 -13.16 -2.78 -5.71
C TRP A 101 -12.70 -1.57 -4.89
N ARG A 102 -12.65 -1.69 -3.56
CA ARG A 102 -12.15 -0.61 -2.68
C ARG A 102 -10.68 -0.30 -2.95
N PHE A 103 -9.85 -1.32 -3.11
CA PHE A 103 -8.44 -1.16 -3.48
C PHE A 103 -8.29 -0.45 -4.84
N ILE A 104 -9.06 -0.86 -5.86
CA ILE A 104 -9.05 -0.24 -7.19
C ILE A 104 -9.51 1.21 -7.12
N LYS A 105 -10.57 1.51 -6.36
CA LYS A 105 -11.06 2.88 -6.20
C LYS A 105 -10.01 3.79 -5.57
N GLY A 106 -9.31 3.32 -4.53
CA GLY A 106 -8.18 4.04 -3.93
C GLY A 106 -7.03 4.23 -4.92
N MET A 107 -6.68 3.21 -5.68
CA MET A 107 -5.63 3.26 -6.70
C MET A 107 -5.94 4.27 -7.81
N LEU A 108 -7.13 4.19 -8.44
CA LEU A 108 -7.55 5.14 -9.48
C LEU A 108 -7.54 6.58 -8.95
N ARG A 109 -7.98 6.78 -7.71
CA ARG A 109 -7.92 8.08 -7.05
C ARG A 109 -6.49 8.58 -6.89
N TYR A 110 -5.59 7.77 -6.34
CA TYR A 110 -4.18 8.14 -6.19
C TYR A 110 -3.55 8.51 -7.54
N PHE A 111 -3.79 7.71 -8.58
CA PHE A 111 -3.28 7.98 -9.92
C PHE A 111 -3.87 9.27 -10.50
N SER A 112 -5.17 9.55 -10.29
CA SER A 112 -5.77 10.80 -10.77
C SER A 112 -5.17 12.07 -10.13
N ILE A 113 -4.53 11.95 -8.96
CA ILE A 113 -3.91 13.08 -8.23
C ILE A 113 -2.42 13.22 -8.59
N HIS A 114 -1.70 12.10 -8.70
CA HIS A 114 -0.23 12.10 -8.77
C HIS A 114 0.35 11.72 -10.14
N HIS A 115 -0.49 11.26 -11.07
CA HIS A 115 -0.09 10.73 -12.36
C HIS A 115 -0.86 11.36 -13.52
N THR A 116 -0.39 11.12 -14.74
CA THR A 116 -1.00 11.63 -15.97
C THR A 116 -2.30 10.90 -16.31
N ILE A 117 -3.16 11.55 -17.09
CA ILE A 117 -4.41 10.94 -17.55
C ILE A 117 -4.18 9.65 -18.35
N TYR A 118 -3.08 9.54 -19.12
CA TYR A 118 -2.76 8.33 -19.87
C TYR A 118 -2.47 7.13 -18.95
N GLU A 119 -1.76 7.35 -17.84
CA GLU A 119 -1.53 6.31 -16.84
C GLU A 119 -2.83 5.86 -16.18
N VAL A 120 -3.76 6.80 -15.92
CA VAL A 120 -5.10 6.50 -15.40
C VAL A 120 -5.91 5.67 -16.41
N LEU A 121 -5.88 6.04 -17.69
CA LEU A 121 -6.58 5.31 -18.75
C LEU A 121 -6.03 3.90 -18.93
N LEU A 122 -4.71 3.75 -18.97
CA LEU A 122 -4.06 2.43 -19.03
C LEU A 122 -4.45 1.56 -17.84
N LEU A 123 -4.47 2.14 -16.64
CA LEU A 123 -4.89 1.45 -15.43
C LEU A 123 -6.36 1.03 -15.52
N ALA A 124 -7.24 1.90 -16.02
CA ALA A 124 -8.67 1.63 -16.18
C ALA A 124 -8.94 0.44 -17.12
N LEU A 125 -8.09 0.20 -18.13
CA LEU A 125 -8.20 -0.99 -19.00
C LEU A 125 -7.94 -2.30 -18.26
N ILE A 126 -7.14 -2.29 -17.18
CA ILE A 126 -6.80 -3.48 -16.39
C ILE A 126 -7.87 -3.77 -15.32
N VAL A 127 -8.67 -2.77 -14.94
CA VAL A 127 -9.69 -2.89 -13.89
C VAL A 127 -10.70 -4.02 -14.13
N PRO A 128 -11.30 -4.18 -15.33
CA PRO A 128 -12.24 -5.27 -15.59
C PRO A 128 -11.62 -6.65 -15.41
N ILE A 129 -10.38 -6.83 -15.88
CA ILE A 129 -9.63 -8.08 -15.72
C ILE A 129 -9.39 -8.36 -14.23
N SER A 130 -8.96 -7.34 -13.49
CA SER A 130 -8.71 -7.44 -12.05
C SER A 130 -9.97 -7.82 -11.26
N MET A 131 -11.11 -7.23 -11.60
CA MET A 131 -12.41 -7.56 -11.00
C MET A 131 -12.87 -8.97 -11.38
N GLY A 132 -12.72 -9.35 -12.65
CA GLY A 132 -13.05 -10.70 -13.12
C GLY A 132 -12.27 -11.79 -12.36
N LEU A 133 -10.98 -11.58 -12.14
CA LEU A 133 -10.15 -12.48 -11.33
C LEU A 133 -10.60 -12.53 -9.86
N ALA A 134 -11.02 -11.40 -9.28
CA ALA A 134 -11.55 -11.39 -7.90
C ALA A 134 -12.86 -12.18 -7.78
N TYR A 135 -13.79 -12.02 -8.74
CA TYR A 135 -15.01 -12.81 -8.81
C TYR A 135 -14.70 -14.30 -9.01
N LEU A 136 -13.84 -14.64 -9.96
CA LEU A 136 -13.43 -16.03 -10.21
C LEU A 136 -12.81 -16.67 -8.96
N SER A 137 -11.95 -15.94 -8.24
CA SER A 137 -11.37 -16.46 -7.00
C SER A 137 -12.41 -16.76 -5.92
N THR A 138 -13.51 -16.01 -5.91
CA THR A 138 -14.62 -16.20 -4.98
C THR A 138 -15.43 -17.45 -5.35
N VAL A 139 -15.74 -17.61 -6.65
CA VAL A 139 -16.43 -18.80 -7.17
C VAL A 139 -15.62 -20.08 -6.93
N LEU A 140 -14.30 -20.00 -7.09
CA LEU A 140 -13.38 -21.12 -6.85
C LEU A 140 -13.03 -21.33 -5.37
N ASN A 141 -13.65 -20.60 -4.43
CA ASN A 141 -13.38 -20.67 -2.98
C ASN A 141 -11.89 -20.56 -2.62
N ILE A 142 -11.15 -19.76 -3.39
CA ILE A 142 -9.72 -19.54 -3.16
C ILE A 142 -9.56 -18.64 -1.93
N LYS A 143 -9.05 -19.22 -0.85
CA LYS A 143 -8.78 -18.44 0.37
C LYS A 143 -7.65 -17.42 0.14
N PRO A 144 -7.85 -16.14 0.51
CA PRO A 144 -6.76 -15.16 0.48
C PRO A 144 -5.66 -15.59 1.45
N ARG A 145 -4.40 -15.48 1.01
CA ARG A 145 -3.23 -15.78 1.85
C ARG A 145 -2.69 -14.47 2.45
N PRO A 146 -2.39 -14.42 3.76
CA PRO A 146 -1.74 -13.27 4.38
C PRO A 146 -0.37 -13.01 3.74
N GLN A 147 0.05 -11.74 3.73
CA GLN A 147 1.31 -11.34 3.12
C GLN A 147 2.49 -11.57 4.07
N SER A 148 2.32 -11.34 5.37
CA SER A 148 3.29 -11.82 6.36
C SER A 148 3.07 -13.30 6.68
N LYS A 149 4.17 -14.04 6.65
CA LYS A 149 4.30 -15.25 7.46
C LYS A 149 4.83 -14.76 8.80
N VAL A 150 3.93 -14.45 9.73
CA VAL A 150 4.27 -14.62 11.14
C VAL A 150 3.98 -16.08 11.46
#